data_AF-A0A5B8YRD8-F1
#
_entry.id   AF-A0A5B8YRD8-F1
#
_cell.length_a   1.000
_cell.length_b   1.000
_cell.length_c   1.000
_cell.angle_alpha   90.00
_cell.angle_beta   90.00
_cell.angle_gamma   90.00
#
_symmetry.space_group_name_H-M   'P 1'
#
loop_
_entity.id
_entity.type
_entity.pdbx_description
1 polymer ?
#
loop_
_entity_poly.entity_id
_entity_poly.type
_entity_poly.pdbx_seq_one_letter_code
_entity_poly.pdbx_strand_id
1 'polypeptide(L)'
;MNFLRSSLFPYRYLILLLVLFFCYILWPGVEKALKVDNSLNIWFLEDDPALVEYKKYTERFGNDESIVLLIKESSGVLTSEYFQSFINLTDSLEAIPEVEGVLGPGNIQVPTNNLLGPGGRSLIKKDSEVKDVVQDLEEHTYIRDEFFTEDKKAARFVIVFKPLPDFDLHRDRLIKEVRNTVAAEFPEGNTFLGG
;
A
#
# COMPACT_ATOMS: atom_id res chain seq x y z
N MET A 1 42.95 19.87 -29.88
CA MET A 1 41.92 20.24 -28.87
C MET A 1 41.59 21.73 -28.79
N ASN A 2 42.20 22.63 -29.58
CA ASN A 2 41.93 24.08 -29.51
C ASN A 2 40.87 24.59 -30.50
N PHE A 3 40.50 23.80 -31.52
CA PHE A 3 39.55 24.20 -32.56
C PHE A 3 38.09 24.18 -32.07
N LEU A 4 37.74 23.26 -31.15
CA LEU A 4 36.42 23.20 -30.53
C LEU A 4 36.14 24.42 -29.62
N ARG A 5 37.18 24.97 -28.97
CA ARG A 5 37.02 26.04 -27.99
C ARG A 5 36.66 27.40 -28.61
N SER A 6 37.19 27.74 -29.78
CA SER A 6 36.93 29.04 -30.43
C SER A 6 35.63 29.06 -31.24
N SER A 7 35.22 27.94 -31.83
CA SER A 7 34.05 27.89 -32.72
C SER A 7 32.72 27.68 -31.99
N LEU A 8 32.72 27.09 -30.79
CA LEU A 8 31.50 26.82 -30.00
C LEU A 8 31.16 27.96 -29.00
N PHE A 9 32.13 28.78 -28.58
CA PHE A 9 31.92 29.88 -27.64
C PHE A 9 30.89 30.95 -28.07
N PRO A 10 30.82 31.40 -29.34
CA PRO A 10 29.83 32.42 -29.74
C PRO A 10 28.40 31.89 -29.69
N TYR A 11 28.20 30.58 -29.84
CA TYR A 11 26.89 29.93 -29.81
C TYR A 11 26.54 29.35 -28.44
N ARG A 12 27.31 29.64 -27.39
CA ARG A 12 27.15 29.04 -26.05
C ARG A 12 25.72 29.11 -25.50
N TYR A 13 25.01 30.22 -25.73
CA TYR A 13 23.63 30.39 -25.28
C TYR A 13 22.63 29.61 -26.15
N LEU A 14 22.89 29.52 -27.47
CA LEU A 14 22.09 28.71 -28.39
C LEU A 14 22.24 27.22 -28.07
N ILE A 15 23.47 26.77 -27.81
CA ILE A 15 23.77 25.39 -27.41
C ILE A 15 23.12 25.10 -26.05
N LEU A 16 23.20 26.02 -25.08
CA LEU A 16 22.57 25.84 -23.78
C LEU A 16 21.04 25.77 -23.91
N LEU A 17 20.42 26.60 -24.75
CA LEU A 17 18.99 26.52 -25.05
C LEU A 17 18.62 25.20 -25.71
N LEU A 18 19.41 24.73 -26.68
CA LEU A 18 19.18 23.44 -27.33
C LEU A 18 19.32 22.28 -26.34
N VAL A 19 20.33 22.30 -25.48
CA VAL A 19 20.51 21.30 -24.43
C VAL A 19 19.32 21.30 -23.47
N LEU A 20 18.89 22.47 -22.99
CA LEU A 20 17.71 22.57 -22.11
C LEU A 20 16.43 22.10 -22.83
N PHE A 21 16.28 22.44 -24.10
CA PHE A 21 15.15 22.01 -24.92
C PHE A 21 15.13 20.48 -25.09
N PHE A 22 16.26 19.86 -25.40
CA PHE A 22 16.37 18.40 -25.49
C PHE A 22 16.18 17.73 -24.13
N CYS A 23 16.73 18.29 -23.05
CA CYS A 23 16.48 17.80 -21.69
C CYS A 23 14.99 17.83 -21.34
N TYR A 24 14.29 18.92 -21.69
CA TYR A 24 12.85 19.05 -21.47
C TYR A 24 12.05 18.03 -22.30
N ILE A 25 12.40 17.84 -23.57
CA ILE A 25 11.74 16.86 -24.45
C ILE A 25 11.97 15.42 -23.98
N LEU A 26 13.18 15.10 -23.52
CA LEU A 26 13.54 13.75 -23.09
C LEU A 26 13.08 13.44 -21.66
N TRP A 27 12.72 14.45 -20.87
CA TRP A 27 12.32 14.30 -19.47
C TRP A 27 11.23 13.24 -19.24
N PRO A 28 10.11 13.21 -20.00
CA PRO A 28 9.08 12.18 -19.79
C PRO A 28 9.54 10.75 -20.10
N GLY A 29 10.54 10.59 -20.98
CA GLY A 29 11.12 9.29 -21.30
C GLY A 29 12.02 8.77 -20.17
N VAL A 30 12.80 9.68 -19.56
CA VAL A 30 13.64 9.37 -18.40
C VAL A 30 12.78 8.98 -17.20
N GLU A 31 11.68 9.70 -16.95
CA GLU A 31 10.75 9.37 -15.86
C GLU A 31 10.15 7.96 -16.00
N LYS A 32 9.80 7.55 -17.22
CA LYS A 32 9.31 6.19 -17.49
C LYS A 32 10.41 5.14 -17.33
N ALA A 33 11.63 5.43 -17.76
CA ALA A 33 12.76 4.49 -17.70
C ALA A 33 13.31 4.29 -16.28
N LEU A 34 13.09 5.25 -15.38
CA LEU A 34 13.49 5.13 -13.97
C LEU A 34 12.49 4.36 -13.11
N LYS A 35 11.34 3.95 -13.67
CA LYS A 35 10.45 3.01 -12.97
C LYS A 35 11.18 1.68 -12.82
N VAL A 36 11.46 1.31 -11.58
CA VAL A 36 12.06 0.02 -11.27
C VAL A 36 11.03 -1.05 -11.54
N ASP A 37 11.19 -1.76 -12.65
CA ASP A 37 10.42 -2.96 -12.94
C ASP A 37 11.02 -4.10 -12.09
N ASN A 38 10.28 -4.49 -11.05
CA ASN A 38 10.63 -5.58 -10.15
C ASN A 38 9.92 -6.88 -10.54
N SER A 39 9.30 -6.95 -11.71
CA SER A 39 8.65 -8.18 -12.15
C SER A 39 9.69 -9.29 -12.29
N LEU A 40 9.30 -10.51 -11.90
CA LEU A 40 10.13 -11.70 -12.10
C LEU A 40 10.50 -11.89 -13.56
N ASN A 41 9.69 -11.37 -14.50
CA ASN A 41 9.93 -11.47 -15.94
C ASN A 41 11.29 -10.91 -16.39
N ILE A 42 11.89 -9.96 -15.67
CA ILE A 42 13.21 -9.40 -16.04
C ILE A 42 14.36 -10.33 -15.66
N TRP A 43 14.17 -11.17 -14.66
CA TRP A 43 15.22 -12.01 -14.08
C TRP A 43 15.34 -13.38 -14.78
N PHE A 44 14.39 -13.72 -15.64
CA PHE A 44 14.31 -15.00 -16.35
C PHE A 44 14.27 -14.79 -17.86
N LEU A 45 14.74 -15.78 -18.62
CA LEU A 45 14.53 -15.81 -20.07
C LEU A 45 13.03 -16.03 -20.36
N GLU A 46 12.52 -15.46 -21.45
CA GLU A 46 11.09 -15.56 -21.81
C GLU A 46 10.60 -17.03 -21.89
N ASP A 47 11.45 -17.93 -22.36
CA ASP A 47 11.19 -19.37 -22.51
C ASP A 47 11.64 -20.21 -21.30
N ASP A 48 12.00 -19.58 -20.17
CA ASP A 48 12.42 -20.32 -18.99
C ASP A 48 11.26 -21.19 -18.45
N PRO A 49 11.43 -22.52 -18.31
CA PRO A 49 10.38 -23.42 -17.83
C PRO A 49 9.83 -23.02 -16.45
N ALA A 50 10.66 -22.46 -15.57
CA ALA A 50 10.24 -21.99 -14.26
C ALA A 50 9.35 -20.75 -14.37
N LEU A 51 9.67 -19.83 -15.29
CA LEU A 51 8.83 -18.66 -15.57
C LEU A 51 7.47 -19.07 -16.15
N VAL A 52 7.46 -20.07 -17.03
CA VAL A 52 6.22 -20.61 -17.61
C VAL A 52 5.33 -21.27 -16.55
N GLU A 53 5.91 -22.09 -15.67
CA GLU A 53 5.14 -22.70 -14.57
C GLU A 53 4.68 -21.66 -13.55
N TYR A 54 5.48 -20.64 -13.25
CA TYR A 54 5.07 -19.49 -12.44
C TYR A 54 3.86 -18.79 -13.05
N LYS A 55 3.91 -18.42 -14.33
CA LYS A 55 2.79 -17.77 -15.03
C LYS A 55 1.53 -18.61 -15.00
N LYS A 56 1.62 -19.93 -15.24
CA LYS A 56 0.48 -20.85 -15.13
C LYS A 56 -0.08 -20.94 -13.71
N TYR A 57 0.78 -20.92 -12.69
CA TYR A 57 0.37 -20.91 -11.30
C TYR A 57 -0.39 -19.62 -10.98
N THR A 58 0.17 -18.45 -11.31
CA THR A 58 -0.47 -17.15 -11.09
C THR A 58 -1.77 -17.00 -11.89
N GLU A 59 -1.84 -17.55 -13.11
CA GLU A 59 -3.07 -17.55 -13.91
C GLU A 59 -4.16 -18.43 -13.28
N ARG A 60 -3.78 -19.55 -12.65
CA ARG A 60 -4.71 -20.54 -12.09
C ARG A 60 -5.17 -20.23 -10.66
N PHE A 61 -4.28 -19.65 -9.85
CA PHE A 61 -4.51 -19.41 -8.43
C PHE A 61 -4.60 -17.93 -8.07
N GLY A 62 -4.20 -17.04 -8.99
CA GLY A 62 -4.10 -15.60 -8.73
C GLY A 62 -2.73 -15.20 -8.19
N ASN A 63 -2.55 -13.88 -7.99
CA ASN A 63 -1.38 -13.34 -7.33
C ASN A 63 -1.69 -13.11 -5.85
N ASP A 64 -0.79 -13.50 -4.93
CA ASP A 64 -0.95 -13.35 -3.47
C ASP A 64 -0.54 -11.94 -3.01
N GLU A 65 -0.86 -10.91 -3.80
CA GLU A 65 -0.42 -9.55 -3.53
C GLU A 65 -1.26 -8.95 -2.41
N SER A 66 -0.57 -8.53 -1.36
CA SER A 66 -1.15 -7.77 -0.28
C SER A 66 -0.26 -6.60 0.07
N ILE A 67 -0.90 -5.49 0.46
CA ILE A 67 -0.19 -4.34 1.02
C ILE A 67 -0.41 -4.33 2.52
N VAL A 68 0.69 -4.32 3.27
CA VAL A 68 0.68 -4.08 4.71
C VAL A 68 0.79 -2.58 4.95
N LEU A 69 -0.21 -2.03 5.63
CA LEU A 69 -0.23 -0.65 6.07
C LEU A 69 -0.07 -0.61 7.60
N LEU A 70 0.86 0.22 8.08
CA LEU A 70 1.01 0.54 9.49
C LEU A 70 0.66 2.02 9.71
N ILE A 71 -0.23 2.28 10.66
CA ILE A 71 -0.59 3.62 11.13
C ILE A 71 0.02 3.79 12.51
N LYS A 72 0.83 4.82 12.73
CA LYS A 72 1.55 5.06 13.98
C LYS A 72 1.24 6.43 14.54
N GLU A 73 0.86 6.47 15.82
CA GLU A 73 0.65 7.69 16.58
C GLU A 73 1.39 7.64 17.91
N SER A 74 2.18 8.68 18.17
CA SER A 74 3.01 8.82 19.37
C SER A 74 2.22 8.81 20.68
N SER A 75 1.00 9.36 20.67
CA SER A 75 0.09 9.39 21.82
C SER A 75 -0.80 8.15 21.95
N GLY A 76 -0.77 7.23 20.98
CA GLY A 76 -1.63 6.05 20.95
C GLY A 76 -2.71 6.13 19.87
N VAL A 77 -3.18 4.95 19.44
CA VAL A 77 -4.21 4.79 18.40
C VAL A 77 -5.56 4.29 18.93
N LEU A 78 -5.67 4.05 20.23
CA LEU A 78 -6.92 3.60 20.86
C LEU A 78 -7.71 4.81 21.37
N THR A 79 -8.30 5.56 20.44
CA THR A 79 -9.19 6.69 20.74
C THR A 79 -10.42 6.64 19.85
N SER A 80 -11.50 7.29 20.26
CA SER A 80 -12.75 7.33 19.48
C SER A 80 -12.56 7.97 18.09
N GLU A 81 -11.66 8.94 17.96
CA GLU A 81 -11.30 9.53 16.67
C GLU A 81 -10.65 8.48 15.75
N TYR A 82 -9.64 7.76 16.25
CA TYR A 82 -8.96 6.70 15.48
C TYR A 82 -9.90 5.54 15.14
N PHE A 83 -10.82 5.19 16.04
CA PHE A 83 -11.84 4.16 15.78
C PHE A 83 -12.69 4.50 14.56
N GLN A 84 -13.15 5.76 14.48
CA GLN A 84 -13.91 6.23 13.34
C GLN A 84 -13.06 6.23 12.06
N SER A 85 -11.82 6.72 12.13
CA SER A 85 -10.90 6.73 10.99
C SER A 85 -10.53 5.33 10.51
N PHE A 86 -10.41 4.35 11.40
CA PHE A 86 -10.16 2.95 11.02
C PHE A 86 -11.33 2.32 10.28
N ILE A 87 -12.57 2.58 10.73
CA ILE A 87 -13.77 2.15 10.02
C ILE A 87 -13.83 2.81 8.64
N ASN A 88 -13.69 4.13 8.57
CA ASN A 88 -13.74 4.88 7.30
C ASN A 88 -12.66 4.43 6.31
N LEU A 89 -11.44 4.22 6.81
CA LEU A 89 -10.33 3.76 5.98
C LEU A 89 -10.61 2.36 5.43
N THR A 90 -11.12 1.46 6.26
CA THR A 90 -11.50 0.11 5.83
C THR A 90 -12.54 0.18 4.72
N ASP A 91 -13.63 0.92 4.94
CA ASP A 91 -14.70 1.10 3.95
C ASP A 91 -14.17 1.71 2.64
N SER A 92 -13.28 2.71 2.74
CA SER A 92 -12.73 3.42 1.59
C SER A 92 -11.75 2.56 0.78
N LEU A 93 -10.98 1.71 1.45
CA LEU A 93 -10.07 0.77 0.79
C LEU A 93 -10.85 -0.38 0.13
N GLU A 94 -11.88 -0.92 0.79
CA GLU A 94 -12.74 -1.96 0.21
C GLU A 94 -13.59 -1.44 -0.97
N ALA A 95 -13.80 -0.13 -1.08
CA ALA A 95 -14.45 0.49 -2.22
C ALA A 95 -13.57 0.52 -3.50
N ILE A 96 -12.26 0.27 -3.39
CA ILE A 96 -11.37 0.15 -4.56
C ILE A 96 -11.73 -1.13 -5.32
N PRO A 97 -12.09 -1.08 -6.62
CA PRO A 97 -12.61 -2.24 -7.34
C PRO A 97 -11.69 -3.47 -7.35
N GLU A 98 -10.37 -3.25 -7.33
CA GLU A 98 -9.35 -4.29 -7.34
C GLU A 98 -9.03 -4.87 -5.96
N VAL A 99 -9.52 -4.26 -4.87
CA VAL A 99 -9.38 -4.80 -3.51
C VAL A 99 -10.40 -5.92 -3.32
N GLU A 100 -9.93 -7.08 -2.86
CA GLU A 100 -10.78 -8.21 -2.48
C GLU A 100 -11.31 -8.05 -1.06
N GLY A 101 -10.47 -7.55 -0.15
CA GLY A 101 -10.86 -7.24 1.22
C GLY A 101 -9.74 -6.58 2.01
N VAL A 102 -10.09 -6.05 3.17
CA VAL A 102 -9.15 -5.46 4.11
C VAL A 102 -9.24 -6.21 5.42
N LEU A 103 -8.09 -6.53 6.03
CA LEU A 103 -8.02 -7.04 7.39
C LEU A 103 -7.45 -5.94 8.27
N GLY A 104 -8.20 -5.46 9.26
CA GLY A 104 -7.71 -4.45 10.17
C GLY A 104 -8.65 -4.15 11.34
N PRO A 105 -8.27 -3.20 12.20
CA PRO A 105 -9.06 -2.77 13.34
C PRO A 105 -10.50 -2.36 13.02
N GLY A 106 -10.74 -1.81 11.83
CA GLY A 106 -12.05 -1.27 11.45
C GLY A 106 -13.13 -2.33 11.21
N ASN A 107 -12.75 -3.58 10.94
CA ASN A 107 -13.70 -4.66 10.64
C ASN A 107 -13.43 -5.99 11.38
N ILE A 108 -12.37 -6.09 12.18
CA ILE A 108 -12.06 -7.31 12.93
C ILE A 108 -13.16 -7.63 13.94
N GLN A 109 -13.47 -8.92 14.08
CA GLN A 109 -14.48 -9.43 15.00
C GLN A 109 -13.84 -10.18 16.17
N VAL A 110 -14.33 -9.89 17.37
CA VAL A 110 -14.06 -10.64 18.59
C VAL A 110 -15.05 -11.80 18.67
N PRO A 111 -14.58 -13.06 18.77
CA PRO A 111 -15.45 -14.20 18.99
C PRO A 111 -16.21 -14.05 20.31
N THR A 112 -17.50 -14.35 20.30
CA THR A 112 -18.35 -14.35 21.50
C THR A 112 -19.08 -15.66 21.62
N ASN A 113 -19.37 -16.09 22.84
CA ASN A 113 -20.20 -17.26 23.08
C ASN A 113 -21.52 -16.81 23.71
N ASN A 114 -22.59 -16.81 22.91
CA ASN A 114 -23.91 -16.35 23.34
C ASN A 114 -24.85 -17.52 23.57
N LEU A 115 -26.04 -17.26 24.13
CA LEU A 115 -27.04 -18.29 24.39
C LEU A 115 -27.51 -19.05 23.13
N LEU A 116 -27.36 -18.44 21.95
CA LEU A 116 -27.69 -19.03 20.64
C LEU A 116 -26.51 -19.75 19.97
N GLY A 117 -25.35 -19.83 20.61
CA GLY A 117 -24.14 -20.45 20.09
C GLY A 117 -22.98 -19.46 19.89
N PRO A 118 -21.89 -19.93 19.25
CA PRO A 118 -20.74 -19.09 18.93
C PRO A 118 -21.14 -18.02 17.92
N GLY A 119 -20.69 -16.79 18.15
CA GLY A 119 -20.91 -15.64 17.30
C GLY A 119 -19.69 -14.75 17.25
N GLY A 120 -19.84 -13.59 16.62
CA GLY A 120 -18.81 -12.55 16.55
C GLY A 120 -19.43 -11.18 16.75
N ARG A 121 -18.65 -10.27 17.32
CA ARG A 121 -18.98 -8.85 17.37
C ARG A 121 -17.79 -8.05 16.87
N SER A 122 -18.03 -6.93 16.19
CA SER A 122 -16.95 -6.01 15.83
C SER A 122 -16.20 -5.55 17.08
N LEU A 123 -14.86 -5.57 17.02
CA LEU A 123 -14.01 -5.02 18.07
C LEU A 123 -14.28 -3.52 18.24
N ILE A 124 -14.35 -2.80 17.12
CA ILE A 124 -14.58 -1.36 17.06
C ILE A 124 -15.89 -1.05 16.35
N LYS A 125 -16.65 -0.11 16.91
CA LYS A 125 -17.85 0.51 16.36
C LYS A 125 -17.75 2.03 16.53
N LYS A 126 -18.59 2.78 15.82
CA LYS A 126 -18.59 4.25 15.89
C LYS A 126 -18.81 4.79 17.31
N ASP A 127 -19.53 4.04 18.14
CA ASP A 127 -19.89 4.35 19.52
C ASP A 127 -19.12 3.50 20.55
N SER A 128 -18.05 2.81 20.13
CA SER A 128 -17.22 2.02 21.05
C SER A 128 -16.54 2.91 22.09
N GLU A 129 -16.71 2.54 23.36
CA GLU A 129 -15.96 3.11 24.47
C GLU A 129 -14.51 2.58 24.45
N VAL A 130 -13.53 3.48 24.62
CA VAL A 130 -12.11 3.11 24.58
C VAL A 130 -11.76 2.03 25.60
N LYS A 131 -12.34 2.10 26.81
CA LYS A 131 -12.13 1.13 27.88
C LYS A 131 -12.54 -0.30 27.47
N ASP A 132 -13.62 -0.43 26.70
CA ASP A 132 -14.18 -1.74 26.34
C ASP A 132 -13.29 -2.38 25.26
N VAL A 133 -12.84 -1.59 24.28
CA VAL A 133 -11.87 -2.04 23.27
C VAL A 133 -10.53 -2.43 23.91
N VAL A 134 -10.06 -1.65 24.88
CA VAL A 134 -8.83 -1.99 25.62
C VAL A 134 -8.97 -3.31 26.37
N GLN A 135 -10.10 -3.52 27.05
CA GLN A 135 -10.37 -4.77 27.74
C GLN A 135 -10.40 -5.96 26.76
N ASP A 136 -11.05 -5.79 25.61
CA ASP A 136 -11.13 -6.84 24.59
C ASP A 136 -9.75 -7.26 24.07
N LEU A 137 -8.87 -6.30 23.84
CA LEU A 137 -7.50 -6.54 23.39
C LEU A 137 -6.62 -7.19 24.47
N GLU A 138 -6.94 -7.00 25.74
CA GLU A 138 -6.27 -7.64 26.87
C GLU A 138 -6.75 -9.08 27.06
N GLU A 139 -8.05 -9.34 26.84
CA GLU A 139 -8.64 -10.68 26.88
C GLU A 139 -8.26 -11.52 25.65
N HIS A 140 -8.13 -10.89 24.47
CA HIS A 140 -7.87 -11.54 23.19
C HIS A 140 -6.52 -11.07 22.61
N THR A 141 -5.43 -11.46 23.27
CA THR A 141 -4.07 -11.03 22.92
C THR A 141 -3.66 -11.35 21.48
N TYR A 142 -4.22 -12.40 20.88
CA TYR A 142 -3.98 -12.71 19.46
C TYR A 142 -4.53 -11.66 18.50
N ILE A 143 -5.64 -10.97 18.83
CA ILE A 143 -6.16 -9.86 18.03
C ILE A 143 -5.25 -8.65 18.19
N ARG A 144 -4.82 -8.38 19.43
CA ARG A 144 -3.85 -7.33 19.70
C ARG A 144 -2.58 -7.56 18.91
N ASP A 145 -1.96 -8.74 19.01
CA ASP A 145 -0.66 -9.02 18.40
C ASP A 145 -0.70 -9.00 16.87
N GLU A 146 -1.86 -9.29 16.26
CA GLU A 146 -2.03 -9.24 14.80
C GLU A 146 -2.20 -7.80 14.28
N PHE A 147 -2.95 -6.96 15.00
CA PHE A 147 -3.43 -5.67 14.49
C PHE A 147 -2.91 -4.44 15.24
N PHE A 148 -2.28 -4.58 16.39
CA PHE A 148 -1.80 -3.48 17.23
C PHE A 148 -0.42 -3.76 17.82
N THR A 149 0.35 -2.71 18.07
CA THR A 149 1.57 -2.85 18.87
C THR A 149 1.24 -2.99 20.36
N GLU A 150 2.14 -3.61 21.12
CA GLU A 150 2.00 -3.79 22.57
C GLU A 150 1.80 -2.46 23.31
N ASP A 151 2.48 -1.40 22.86
CA ASP A 151 2.37 -0.04 23.40
C ASP A 151 1.10 0.71 22.93
N LYS A 152 0.25 0.08 22.11
CA LYS A 152 -0.99 0.62 21.56
C LYS A 152 -0.77 1.91 20.74
N LYS A 153 0.43 2.09 20.18
CA LYS A 153 0.83 3.26 19.37
C LYS A 153 0.79 3.03 17.87
N ALA A 154 0.61 1.80 17.42
CA ALA A 154 0.40 1.54 16.02
C ALA A 154 -0.67 0.50 15.78
N ALA A 155 -1.32 0.63 14.62
CA ALA A 155 -2.32 -0.28 14.09
C ALA A 155 -1.87 -0.80 12.72
N ARG A 156 -2.09 -2.09 12.45
CA ARG A 156 -1.76 -2.76 11.20
C ARG A 156 -3.03 -3.05 10.41
N PHE A 157 -2.94 -2.87 9.10
CA PHE A 157 -3.94 -3.25 8.11
C PHE A 157 -3.26 -4.12 7.06
N VAL A 158 -3.99 -5.09 6.52
CA VAL A 158 -3.58 -5.91 5.38
C VAL A 158 -4.63 -5.75 4.31
N ILE A 159 -4.23 -5.21 3.16
CA ILE A 159 -5.09 -4.95 2.01
C ILE A 159 -4.83 -6.08 1.03
N VAL A 160 -5.84 -6.90 0.76
CA VAL A 160 -5.75 -8.06 -0.13
C VAL A 160 -6.36 -7.69 -1.47
N PHE A 161 -5.63 -7.93 -2.55
CA PHE A 161 -6.09 -7.64 -3.90
C PHE A 161 -6.72 -8.88 -4.56
N LYS A 162 -7.67 -8.63 -5.45
CA LYS A 162 -8.21 -9.68 -6.32
C LYS A 162 -7.09 -10.21 -7.22
N PRO A 163 -7.14 -11.50 -7.58
CA PRO A 163 -6.33 -12.07 -8.65
C PRO A 163 -6.42 -11.24 -9.94
N LEU A 164 -5.32 -10.61 -10.36
CA LEU A 164 -5.23 -9.91 -11.65
C LEU A 164 -4.15 -10.58 -12.52
N PRO A 165 -4.48 -11.05 -13.73
CA PRO A 165 -3.51 -11.67 -14.64
C PRO A 165 -2.32 -10.75 -14.98
N ASP A 166 -2.59 -9.44 -15.07
CA ASP A 166 -1.61 -8.39 -15.39
C ASP A 166 -1.36 -7.47 -14.18
N PHE A 167 -1.30 -8.02 -12.97
CA PHE A 167 -1.13 -7.23 -11.74
C PHE A 167 0.08 -6.30 -11.82
N ASP A 168 1.22 -6.78 -12.33
CA ASP A 168 2.46 -6.00 -12.46
C ASP A 168 2.28 -4.70 -13.26
N LEU A 169 1.43 -4.71 -14.30
CA LEU A 169 1.15 -3.52 -15.11
C LEU A 169 0.32 -2.48 -14.36
N HIS A 170 -0.46 -2.92 -13.36
CA HIS A 170 -1.37 -2.09 -12.58
C HIS A 170 -0.82 -1.74 -11.20
N ARG A 171 0.22 -2.44 -10.72
CA ARG A 171 0.79 -2.32 -9.37
C ARG A 171 1.09 -0.88 -8.99
N ASP A 172 1.79 -0.14 -9.85
CA ASP A 172 2.09 1.28 -9.61
C ASP A 172 0.84 2.14 -9.41
N ARG A 173 -0.20 1.91 -10.23
CA ARG A 173 -1.47 2.64 -10.13
C ARG A 173 -2.17 2.27 -8.83
N LEU A 174 -2.26 0.98 -8.51
CA LEU A 174 -2.93 0.46 -7.32
C LEU A 174 -2.25 0.95 -6.04
N ILE A 175 -0.92 0.90 -5.96
CA ILE A 175 -0.16 1.44 -4.83
C ILE A 175 -0.41 2.94 -4.67
N LYS A 176 -0.46 3.69 -5.78
CA LYS A 176 -0.74 5.13 -5.75
C LYS A 176 -2.18 5.41 -5.28
N GLU A 177 -3.13 4.62 -5.74
CA GLU A 177 -4.54 4.73 -5.36
C GLU A 177 -4.73 4.43 -3.87
N VAL A 178 -4.18 3.32 -3.37
CA VAL A 178 -4.14 3.00 -1.93
C VAL A 178 -3.49 4.12 -1.13
N ARG A 179 -2.34 4.63 -1.57
CA ARG A 179 -1.66 5.73 -0.88
C ARG A 179 -2.52 6.99 -0.81
N ASN A 180 -3.21 7.34 -1.89
CA ASN A 180 -4.11 8.49 -1.91
C ASN A 180 -5.30 8.30 -0.97
N THR A 181 -5.89 7.10 -0.96
CA THR A 181 -6.99 6.75 -0.05
C THR A 181 -6.55 6.83 1.42
N VAL A 182 -5.37 6.31 1.74
CA VAL A 182 -4.78 6.41 3.09
C VAL A 182 -4.52 7.86 3.47
N ALA A 183 -3.95 8.66 2.55
CA ALA A 183 -3.63 10.07 2.78
C ALA A 183 -4.86 10.96 3.02
N ALA A 184 -6.04 10.53 2.58
CA ALA A 184 -7.30 11.23 2.84
C ALA A 184 -7.75 11.13 4.31
N GLU A 185 -7.44 10.01 4.97
CA GLU A 185 -7.82 9.76 6.37
C GLU A 185 -6.67 10.02 7.35
N PHE A 186 -5.41 9.77 6.94
CA PHE A 186 -4.24 9.85 7.81
C PHE A 186 -3.09 10.64 7.15
N PRO A 187 -2.40 11.53 7.89
CA PRO A 187 -1.25 12.26 7.37
C PRO A 187 -0.09 11.33 6.97
N GLU A 188 0.64 11.66 5.90
CA GLU A 188 1.75 10.85 5.38
C GLU A 188 2.88 10.59 6.41
N GLY A 189 3.07 11.47 7.41
CA GLY A 189 4.11 11.32 8.43
C GLY A 189 3.88 10.17 9.43
N ASN A 190 2.65 9.66 9.50
CA ASN A 190 2.22 8.65 10.46
C ASN A 190 1.89 7.31 9.80
N THR A 191 2.09 7.17 8.49
CA THR A 191 1.69 5.99 7.73
C THR A 191 2.88 5.34 7.03
N PHE A 192 2.96 4.01 7.11
CA PHE A 192 4.02 3.22 6.50
C PHE A 192 3.38 2.10 5.67
N LEU A 193 3.67 2.08 4.37
CA LEU A 193 3.18 1.06 3.44
C LEU A 193 4.33 0.14 3.04
N GLY A 194 4.09 -1.17 3.08
CA GLY A 194 5.03 -2.21 2.65
C GLY A 194 4.30 -3.36 1.96
N GLY A 195 5.01 -4.05 1.06
CA GLY A 195 4.48 -5.11 0.20
C GLY A 195 5.49 -5.44 -0.88
#